data_AF-A0A225NAB3-F1
#
_entry.id   AF-A0A225NAB3-F1
#
_cell.length_a   1.000
_cell.length_b   1.000
_cell.length_c   1.000
_cell.angle_alpha   90.00
_cell.angle_beta   90.00
_cell.angle_gamma   90.00
#
_symmetry.space_group_name_H-M   'P 1'
#
loop_
_entity.id
_entity.type
_entity.pdbx_description
1 polymer ?
#
loop_
_entity_poly.entity_id
_entity_poly.type
_entity_poly.pdbx_seq_one_letter_code
_entity_poly.pdbx_strand_id
1 'polypeptide(L)' 'MAKTAGLAKKGAPPAREVTSNVIEADPRRSEGKTRPLKVQVPESILSEFNGEANERFEHRNGSKSKLFLEMWEIYQKHK' A
#
# COMPACT_ATOMS: atom_id res chain seq x y z
N MET A 1 22.44 -47.92 -22.65
CA MET A 1 23.02 -47.11 -21.56
C MET A 1 22.67 -45.65 -21.80
N ALA A 2 21.76 -45.06 -21.02
CA ALA A 2 21.35 -43.67 -21.19
C ALA A 2 22.35 -42.71 -20.51
N LYS A 3 22.82 -41.69 -21.24
CA LYS A 3 23.79 -40.68 -20.76
C LYS A 3 23.14 -39.73 -19.74
N THR A 4 23.48 -39.86 -18.46
CA THR A 4 23.01 -39.01 -17.35
C THR A 4 23.93 -37.82 -17.03
N ALA A 5 24.84 -37.44 -17.94
CA ALA A 5 25.90 -36.47 -17.66
C ALA A 5 25.47 -34.97 -17.65
N GLY A 6 24.19 -34.66 -17.88
CA GLY A 6 23.71 -33.28 -18.05
C GLY A 6 22.91 -32.67 -16.89
N LEU A 7 22.53 -33.44 -15.88
CA LEU A 7 21.63 -32.95 -14.82
C LEU A 7 22.34 -32.30 -13.63
N ALA A 8 23.67 -32.44 -13.51
CA ALA A 8 24.44 -31.91 -12.38
C ALA A 8 24.72 -30.39 -12.45
N LYS A 9 24.18 -29.69 -13.48
CA LYS A 9 24.40 -28.25 -13.74
C LYS A 9 23.15 -27.38 -13.59
N LYS A 10 22.07 -27.88 -12.97
CA LYS A 10 21.02 -27.00 -12.44
C LYS A 10 21.38 -26.73 -10.99
N GLY A 11 21.70 -25.47 -10.69
CA GLY A 11 22.24 -25.03 -9.40
C GLY A 11 21.56 -25.75 -8.24
N ALA A 12 22.36 -26.48 -7.46
CA ALA A 12 21.88 -27.11 -6.25
C ALA A 12 21.17 -26.03 -5.41
N PRO A 13 19.96 -26.29 -4.89
CA PRO A 13 19.28 -25.32 -4.04
C PRO A 13 20.23 -24.94 -2.89
N PRO A 14 20.33 -23.65 -2.56
CA PRO A 14 21.16 -23.21 -1.43
C PRO A 14 20.75 -23.98 -0.17
N ALA A 15 21.73 -24.30 0.67
CA ALA A 15 21.48 -24.99 1.91
C ALA A 15 20.43 -24.24 2.73
N ARG A 16 19.51 -24.99 3.37
CA ARG A 16 18.38 -24.44 4.12
C ARG A 16 18.82 -23.47 5.23
N GLU A 17 20.01 -23.69 5.78
CA GLU A 17 20.69 -22.85 6.79
C GLU A 17 21.11 -21.46 6.25
N VAL A 18 21.34 -21.33 4.94
CA VAL A 18 21.89 -20.13 4.28
C VAL A 18 20.78 -19.31 3.60
N THR A 19 19.59 -19.89 3.45
CA THR A 19 18.49 -19.25 2.73
C THR A 19 17.61 -18.51 3.73
N SER A 20 17.48 -17.19 3.58
CA SER A 20 16.60 -16.38 4.43
C SER A 20 15.15 -16.89 4.35
N ASN A 21 14.51 -17.09 5.50
CA ASN A 21 13.12 -17.50 5.57
C ASN A 21 12.22 -16.33 5.12
N VAL A 22 11.86 -16.31 3.84
CA VAL A 22 11.06 -15.24 3.21
C VAL A 22 9.61 -15.20 3.75
N ILE A 23 9.18 -16.21 4.53
CA ILE A 23 7.87 -16.22 5.21
C ILE A 23 7.92 -15.44 6.53
N GLU A 24 9.01 -15.58 7.31
CA GLU A 24 9.20 -14.81 8.56
C GLU A 24 9.71 -13.39 8.28
N ALA A 25 10.50 -13.23 7.22
CA ALA A 25 11.02 -11.94 6.79
C ALA A 25 10.24 -11.39 5.59
N ASP A 26 8.89 -11.47 5.61
CA ASP A 26 8.06 -10.84 4.58
C ASP A 26 8.36 -9.33 4.55
N PRO A 27 9.07 -8.83 3.52
CA PRO A 27 9.49 -7.43 3.47
C PRO A 27 8.34 -6.52 3.04
N ARG A 28 7.15 -7.08 2.76
CA ARG A 28 5.96 -6.29 2.49
C ARG A 28 5.54 -5.68 3.81
N ARG A 29 5.93 -4.41 3.99
CA ARG A 29 5.37 -3.50 4.98
C ARG A 29 3.87 -3.74 4.99
N SER A 30 3.36 -4.43 6.00
CA SER A 30 1.95 -4.73 6.08
C SER A 30 1.24 -3.38 6.02
N GLU A 31 0.56 -3.08 4.92
CA GLU A 31 -0.41 -2.01 4.89
C GLU A 31 -1.42 -2.40 5.97
N GLY A 32 -1.24 -1.84 7.18
CA GLY A 32 -2.02 -2.21 8.34
C GLY A 32 -3.49 -2.09 7.96
N LYS A 33 -4.31 -3.06 8.40
CA LYS A 33 -5.73 -3.13 8.05
C LYS A 33 -6.38 -1.75 8.20
N THR A 34 -6.70 -1.10 7.08
CA THR A 34 -7.37 0.19 7.08
C THR A 34 -8.84 -0.03 7.44
N ARG A 35 -9.38 0.83 8.30
CA ARG A 35 -10.80 0.82 8.66
C ARG A 35 -11.44 2.12 8.15
N PRO A 36 -12.68 2.07 7.65
CA PRO A 36 -13.37 3.27 7.19
C PRO A 36 -13.67 4.18 8.39
N LEU A 37 -13.27 5.44 8.27
CA LEU A 37 -13.63 6.50 9.22
C LEU A 37 -15.00 7.07 8.84
N LYS A 38 -15.98 6.98 9.75
CA LYS A 38 -17.31 7.58 9.58
C LYS A 38 -17.42 8.81 10.46
N VAL A 39 -17.66 9.97 9.86
CA VAL A 39 -17.83 11.25 10.55
C VAL A 39 -19.12 11.92 10.10
N GLN A 40 -19.71 12.72 10.98
CA GLN A 40 -20.84 13.57 10.67
C GLN A 40 -20.34 15.01 10.56
N VAL A 41 -20.71 15.67 9.47
CA VAL A 41 -20.37 17.07 9.19
C VAL A 41 -21.62 17.77 8.63
N PRO A 42 -21.74 19.09 8.79
CA PRO A 42 -22.77 19.88 8.12
C PRO A 42 -22.74 19.68 6.59
N GLU A 43 -23.91 19.72 5.96
CA GLU A 43 -24.03 19.52 4.51
C GLU A 43 -23.27 20.56 3.69
N SER A 44 -23.22 21.81 4.16
CA SER A 44 -22.45 22.89 3.53
C SER A 44 -20.97 22.52 3.40
N ILE A 45 -20.37 22.06 4.49
CA ILE A 45 -18.95 21.67 4.53
C ILE A 45 -18.70 20.45 3.65
N LEU A 46 -19.62 19.47 3.66
CA LEU A 46 -19.50 18.29 2.81
C LEU A 46 -19.55 18.65 1.31
N SER A 47 -20.40 19.60 0.93
CA SER A 47 -20.52 20.07 -0.46
C SER A 47 -19.24 20.75 -0.92
N GLU A 48 -18.71 21.68 -0.11
CA GLU A 48 -17.45 22.38 -0.40
C GLU A 48 -16.28 21.40 -0.52
N PHE A 49 -16.15 20.48 0.43
CA PHE A 49 -15.11 19.45 0.42
C PHE A 49 -15.18 18.56 -0.83
N ASN A 50 -16.39 18.16 -1.24
CA ASN A 50 -16.57 17.36 -2.45
C ASN A 50 -16.22 18.14 -3.72
N GLY A 51 -16.58 19.42 -3.76
CA GLY A 51 -16.22 20.33 -4.85
C GLY A 51 -14.71 20.44 -5.01
N GLU A 52 -14.01 20.75 -3.92
CA GLU A 52 -12.55 20.89 -3.92
C GLU A 52 -11.84 19.56 -4.29
N ALA A 53 -12.31 18.44 -3.75
CA ALA A 53 -11.74 17.12 -4.08
C ALA A 53 -11.88 16.78 -5.57
N ASN A 54 -13.02 17.15 -6.18
CA ASN A 54 -13.30 16.86 -7.57
C ASN A 54 -12.52 17.77 -8.52
N GLU A 55 -12.43 19.06 -8.20
CA GLU A 55 -11.65 20.04 -8.96
C GLU A 55 -10.15 19.71 -8.93
N ARG A 56 -9.63 19.38 -7.74
CA ARG A 56 -8.19 19.16 -7.54
C ARG A 56 -7.67 17.82 -8.04
N PHE A 57 -8.52 16.81 -8.13
CA PHE A 57 -8.14 15.45 -8.53
C PHE A 57 -8.91 14.92 -9.74
N GLU A 58 -9.51 15.80 -10.54
CA GLU A 58 -10.19 15.48 -11.80
C GLU A 58 -11.16 14.30 -11.67
N HIS A 59 -11.93 14.26 -10.59
CA HIS A 59 -12.93 13.20 -10.32
C HIS A 59 -12.37 11.76 -10.25
N ARG A 60 -11.08 11.59 -9.94
CA ARG A 60 -10.47 10.26 -9.81
C ARG A 60 -10.99 9.51 -8.57
N ASN A 61 -11.10 8.19 -8.67
CA ASN A 61 -11.41 7.31 -7.54
C ASN A 61 -10.46 7.58 -6.36
N GLY A 62 -11.04 7.85 -5.18
CA GLY A 62 -10.28 8.15 -3.97
C GLY A 62 -9.88 9.63 -3.78
N SER A 63 -10.36 10.54 -4.64
CA SER A 63 -10.11 12.00 -4.53
C SER A 63 -10.38 12.55 -3.13
N LYS A 64 -11.51 12.16 -2.53
CA LYS A 64 -11.93 12.56 -1.18
C LYS A 64 -10.96 12.07 -0.10
N SER A 65 -10.59 10.79 -0.14
CA SER A 65 -9.63 10.22 0.81
C SER A 65 -8.26 10.89 0.68
N LYS A 66 -7.85 11.20 -0.55
CA LYS A 66 -6.58 11.89 -0.80
C LYS A 66 -6.59 13.33 -0.29
N LEU A 67 -7.66 14.09 -0.55
CA LEU A 67 -7.82 15.44 -0.01
C LEU A 67 -7.78 15.44 1.51
N PHE A 68 -8.51 14.51 2.15
CA PHE A 68 -8.52 14.39 3.60
C PHE A 68 -7.12 14.12 4.17
N LEU A 69 -6.35 13.21 3.56
CA LEU A 69 -4.99 12.91 4.00
C LEU A 69 -4.04 14.11 3.82
N GLU A 70 -4.14 14.85 2.71
CA GLU A 70 -3.36 16.08 2.50
C GLU A 70 -3.69 17.14 3.57
N MET A 71 -4.98 17.36 3.86
CA MET A 71 -5.41 18.27 4.93
C MET A 71 -4.89 17.83 6.30
N TRP A 72 -4.92 16.53 6.58
CA TRP A 72 -4.42 15.96 7.83
C TRP A 72 -2.92 16.15 8.00
N GLU A 73 -2.13 15.94 6.94
CA GLU A 73 -0.68 16.19 6.97
C GLU A 73 -0.36 17.66 7.22
N ILE A 74 -1.10 18.58 6.59
CA ILE A 74 -0.96 20.02 6.84
C ILE A 74 -1.30 20.35 8.29
N TYR A 75 -2.44 19.86 8.80
CA TYR A 75 -2.84 20.06 10.19
C TYR A 75 -1.76 19.58 11.18
N GLN A 76 -1.18 18.40 10.95
CA GLN A 76 -0.11 17.85 11.79
C GLN A 76 1.18 18.68 11.75
N LYS A 77 1.51 19.28 10.60
CA LYS A 77 2.68 20.16 10.45
C LYS A 77 2.52 21.51 11.16
N HIS A 78 1.29 21.98 11.31
CA HIS A 78 0.96 23.26 11.95
C HIS A 78 0.54 23.13 13.41
N LYS A 79 0.61 21.93 13.98
CA LYS A 79 0.39 21.65 15.40
C LYS A 79 1.69 21.73 16.18
#